data_AF-A0A0B0H3M2-F1
#
_entry.id   AF-A0A0B0H3M2-F1
#
_cell.length_a   1.000
_cell.length_b   1.000
_cell.length_c   1.000
_cell.angle_alpha   90.00
_cell.angle_beta   90.00
_cell.angle_gamma   90.00
#
_symmetry.space_group_name_H-M   'P 1'
#
loop_
_entity.id
_entity.type
_entity.pdbx_description
1 polymer ?
#
loop_
_entity_poly.entity_id
_entity_poly.type
_entity_poly.pdbx_seq_one_letter_code
_entity_poly.pdbx_strand_id
1 'polypeptide(L)'
;MDRIEWTGEFSVGVRKLDEQHQKIIKMINRLSDNQDDAHLFVSDREILLSLMEYAKLHLQYEEALLKKYGYPDLESTRRRMKTSLLQWNTFQLMS
;
A
#
# COMPACT_ATOMS: atom_id res chain seq x y z
N MET A 1 6.36 -15.57 4.41
CA MET A 1 5.85 -15.03 3.12
C MET A 1 7.07 -14.56 2.34
N ASP A 2 7.12 -14.74 1.01
CA ASP A 2 8.33 -14.36 0.26
C ASP A 2 8.51 -12.84 0.24
N ARG A 3 9.76 -12.38 0.38
CA ARG A 3 10.09 -10.96 0.31
C ARG A 3 9.80 -10.42 -1.08
N ILE A 4 9.22 -9.22 -1.13
CA ILE A 4 8.99 -8.47 -2.35
C ILE A 4 10.17 -7.55 -2.57
N GLU A 5 10.92 -7.76 -3.65
CA GLU A 5 12.03 -6.88 -4.04
C GLU A 5 11.52 -5.78 -4.97
N TRP A 6 11.97 -4.54 -4.75
CA TRP A 6 11.62 -3.43 -5.64
C TRP A 6 12.31 -3.60 -7.00
N THR A 7 11.53 -3.61 -8.07
CA THR A 7 12.01 -3.61 -9.45
C THR A 7 11.52 -2.37 -10.20
N GLY A 8 12.12 -2.09 -11.36
CA GLY A 8 11.68 -0.99 -12.23
C GLY A 8 10.23 -1.12 -12.72
N GLU A 9 9.65 -2.32 -12.67
CA GLU A 9 8.27 -2.60 -13.09
C GLU A 9 7.22 -1.94 -12.18
N PHE A 10 7.59 -1.59 -10.94
CA PHE A 10 6.71 -0.88 -10.00
C PHE A 10 6.79 0.65 -10.11
N SER A 11 7.73 1.17 -10.91
CA SER A 11 7.87 2.61 -11.10
C SER A 11 6.78 3.15 -12.02
N VAL A 12 6.24 4.31 -11.66
CA VAL A 12 5.30 5.08 -12.49
C VAL A 12 5.96 6.32 -13.09
N GLY A 13 7.29 6.42 -13.03
CA GLY A 13 8.06 7.55 -13.54
C GLY A 13 7.92 8.85 -12.72
N VAL A 14 7.19 8.80 -11.60
CA VAL A 14 7.03 9.93 -10.68
C VAL A 14 7.77 9.60 -9.40
N ARG A 15 8.96 10.20 -9.21
CA ARG A 15 9.85 9.93 -8.06
C ARG A 15 9.12 9.86 -6.72
N LYS A 16 8.16 10.78 -6.47
CA LYS A 16 7.44 10.82 -5.21
C LYS A 16 6.44 9.68 -5.01
N LEU A 17 5.89 9.12 -6.09
CA LEU A 17 5.04 7.94 -6.04
C LEU A 17 5.89 6.68 -5.88
N ASP A 18 7.02 6.60 -6.60
CA ASP A 18 7.96 5.48 -6.46
C ASP A 18 8.51 5.36 -5.03
N GLU A 19 8.84 6.48 -4.38
CA GLU A 19 9.21 6.52 -2.95
C GLU A 19 8.10 5.97 -2.04
N GLN A 20 6.83 6.25 -2.35
CA GLN A 20 5.69 5.76 -1.58
C GLN A 20 5.49 4.26 -1.79
N HIS A 21 5.57 3.76 -3.03
CA HIS A 21 5.47 2.34 -3.33
C HIS A 21 6.60 1.53 -2.66
N GLN A 22 7.84 2.02 -2.72
CA GLN A 22 8.97 1.40 -2.00
C GLN A 22 8.73 1.32 -0.49
N LYS A 23 8.10 2.35 0.11
CA LYS A 23 7.75 2.31 1.53
C LYS A 23 6.66 1.29 1.82
N ILE A 24 5.64 1.16 0.96
CA ILE A 24 4.61 0.11 1.07
C ILE A 24 5.27 -1.28 1.04
N ILE A 25 6.16 -1.53 0.08
CA ILE A 25 6.90 -2.81 -0.02
C ILE A 25 7.73 -3.08 1.24
N LYS A 26 8.44 -2.08 1.76
CA LYS A 26 9.19 -2.23 3.02
C LYS A 26 8.29 -2.62 4.19
N MET A 27 7.09 -2.04 4.28
CA MET A 27 6.13 -2.37 5.33
C MET A 27 5.57 -3.78 5.17
N ILE A 28 5.32 -4.24 3.93
CA ILE A 28 4.90 -5.62 3.65
C ILE A 28 6.01 -6.61 4.01
N ASN A 29 7.26 -6.34 3.64
CA ASN A 29 8.39 -7.21 3.95
C ASN A 29 8.61 -7.35 5.47
N ARG A 30 8.35 -6.29 6.25
CA ARG A 30 8.43 -6.37 7.72
C ARG A 30 7.44 -7.35 8.34
N LEU A 31 6.29 -7.61 7.70
CA LEU A 31 5.36 -8.66 8.13
C LEU A 31 5.93 -10.07 7.92
N SER A 32 6.88 -10.23 7.00
CA SER A 32 7.53 -11.50 6.72
C SER A 32 8.71 -11.78 7.66
N ASP A 33 9.34 -10.72 8.17
CA ASP A 33 10.52 -10.82 9.06
C ASP A 33 10.14 -11.26 10.49
N ASN A 34 8.85 -11.23 10.86
CA ASN A 34 8.35 -11.55 12.21
C ASN A 34 7.87 -13.01 12.38
N GLN A 35 7.99 -13.87 11.36
CA GLN A 35 7.37 -15.21 11.38
C GLN A 35 8.05 -16.24 12.31
N ASP A 36 9.27 -15.97 12.79
CA ASP A 36 10.04 -16.92 13.61
C ASP A 36 9.87 -16.73 15.14
N ASP A 37 9.13 -15.72 15.59
CA ASP A 37 8.92 -15.44 17.03
C ASP A 37 7.42 -15.38 17.38
N ALA A 38 6.95 -16.43 18.05
CA ALA A 38 5.55 -16.61 18.44
C ALA A 38 5.00 -15.50 19.37
N HIS A 39 5.85 -14.60 19.88
CA HIS A 39 5.46 -13.47 20.72
C HIS A 39 5.12 -12.18 19.97
N LEU A 40 5.23 -12.13 18.63
CA LEU A 40 5.12 -10.89 17.84
C LEU A 40 3.72 -10.56 17.27
N PHE A 41 2.66 -11.29 17.63
CA PHE A 41 1.28 -11.01 17.14
C PHE A 41 0.81 -9.55 17.31
N VAL A 42 1.25 -8.87 18.37
CA VAL A 42 0.95 -7.45 18.59
C VAL A 42 1.67 -6.57 17.57
N SER A 43 2.92 -6.90 17.24
CA SER A 43 3.75 -6.16 16.28
C SER A 43 3.17 -6.25 14.86
N ASP A 44 2.69 -7.42 14.45
CA ASP A 44 2.11 -7.61 13.11
C ASP A 44 0.82 -6.80 12.95
N ARG A 45 -0.04 -6.78 13.97
CA ARG A 45 -1.26 -5.95 13.97
C ARG A 45 -0.93 -4.46 13.82
N GLU A 46 0.07 -3.97 14.53
CA GLU A 46 0.52 -2.57 14.42
C GLU A 46 1.07 -2.23 13.03
N ILE A 47 1.84 -3.13 12.43
CA ILE A 47 2.38 -2.96 11.07
C ILE A 47 1.23 -2.94 10.06
N LEU A 48 0.26 -3.85 10.18
CA LEU A 48 -0.92 -3.89 9.31
C LEU A 48 -1.78 -2.62 9.41
N LEU A 49 -2.03 -2.14 10.64
CA LEU A 49 -2.75 -0.87 10.85
C LEU A 49 -2.00 0.30 10.21
N SER A 50 -0.68 0.38 10.44
CA SER A 50 0.17 1.40 9.82
C SER A 50 0.16 1.32 8.30
N LEU A 51 0.16 0.11 7.74
CA LEU A 51 0.14 -0.15 6.31
C LEU A 51 -1.18 0.30 5.69
N MET A 52 -2.31 0.04 6.35
CA MET A 52 -3.63 0.54 5.95
C MET A 52 -3.70 2.07 5.96
N GLU A 53 -3.24 2.71 7.04
CA GLU A 53 -3.17 4.17 7.16
C GLU A 53 -2.35 4.76 6.00
N TYR A 54 -1.18 4.18 5.73
CA TYR A 54 -0.27 4.67 4.71
C TYR A 54 -0.81 4.47 3.29
N ALA A 55 -1.48 3.34 3.02
CA ALA A 55 -2.13 3.09 1.74
C ALA A 55 -3.25 4.11 1.44
N LYS A 56 -4.05 4.50 2.46
CA LYS A 56 -5.06 5.56 2.31
C LYS A 56 -4.43 6.90 1.94
N LEU A 57 -3.35 7.29 2.63
CA LEU A 57 -2.63 8.54 2.34
C LEU A 57 -2.02 8.53 0.93
N HIS A 58 -1.46 7.40 0.51
CA HIS A 58 -0.89 7.22 -0.83
C HIS A 58 -1.95 7.41 -1.92
N LEU A 59 -3.11 6.78 -1.79
CA LEU A 59 -4.19 6.90 -2.78
C LEU A 59 -4.78 8.32 -2.83
N GLN A 60 -4.89 9.00 -1.69
CA GLN A 60 -5.28 10.42 -1.66
C GLN A 60 -4.29 11.30 -2.42
N TYR A 61 -2.98 11.00 -2.30
CA TYR A 61 -1.93 11.72 -3.02
C TYR A 61 -2.02 11.47 -4.53
N GLU A 62 -2.25 10.24 -4.97
CA GLU A 62 -2.48 9.91 -6.39
C GLU A 62 -3.72 10.60 -6.95
N GLU A 63 -4.85 10.55 -6.24
CA GLU A 63 -6.08 11.23 -6.66
C GLU A 63 -5.88 12.74 -6.79
N ALA A 64 -5.15 13.36 -5.84
CA ALA A 64 -4.82 14.78 -5.90
C ALA A 64 -3.94 15.13 -7.11
N LEU A 65 -2.97 14.28 -7.45
CA LEU A 65 -2.14 14.46 -8.65
C LEU A 65 -2.96 14.30 -9.94
N LEU A 66 -3.75 13.24 -10.05
CA LEU A 66 -4.60 12.99 -11.22
C LEU A 66 -5.58 14.15 -11.45
N LYS A 67 -6.18 14.67 -10.39
CA LYS A 67 -7.07 15.85 -10.45
C LYS A 67 -6.30 17.10 -10.86
N LYS A 68 -5.12 17.35 -10.28
CA LYS A 68 -4.29 18.52 -10.57
C LYS A 68 -3.88 18.60 -12.04
N TYR A 69 -3.58 17.45 -12.65
CA TYR A 69 -3.13 17.38 -14.05
C TYR A 69 -4.25 17.04 -15.05
N GLY A 70 -5.51 17.00 -14.62
CA GLY A 70 -6.66 16.85 -15.51
C GLY A 70 -6.75 15.46 -16.18
N TYR A 71 -6.44 14.39 -15.44
CA TYR A 71 -6.48 13.04 -15.99
C TYR A 71 -7.89 12.66 -16.48
N PRO A 72 -8.06 12.25 -17.76
CA PRO A 72 -9.37 12.03 -18.36
C PRO A 72 -10.26 11.00 -17.65
N ASP A 73 -9.65 9.94 -17.10
CA ASP A 73 -10.37 8.80 -16.51
C ASP A 73 -10.33 8.79 -14.97
N LEU A 74 -10.42 9.97 -14.36
CA LEU A 74 -10.31 10.14 -12.90
C LEU A 74 -11.31 9.25 -12.14
N GLU A 75 -12.59 9.22 -12.54
CA GLU A 75 -13.62 8.44 -11.83
C GLU A 75 -13.47 6.92 -11.99
N SER A 76 -12.94 6.46 -13.13
CA SER A 76 -12.61 5.03 -13.33
C SER A 76 -11.43 4.64 -12.43
N THR A 77 -10.40 5.48 -12.41
CA THR A 77 -9.19 5.27 -11.61
C THR A 77 -9.49 5.30 -10.12
N ARG A 78 -10.29 6.27 -9.66
CA ARG A 78 -10.76 6.37 -8.28
C ARG A 78 -11.54 5.13 -7.83
N ARG A 79 -12.38 4.55 -8.71
CA ARG A 79 -13.09 3.30 -8.40
C ARG A 79 -12.14 2.14 -8.20
N ARG A 80 -11.14 1.97 -9.08
CA ARG A 80 -10.12 0.92 -8.94
C ARG A 80 -9.34 1.06 -7.62
N MET A 81 -8.90 2.26 -7.29
CA MET A 81 -8.20 2.58 -6.04
C MET A 81 -9.03 2.26 -4.79
N LYS A 82 -10.33 2.58 -4.80
CA LYS A 82 -11.26 2.24 -3.71
C LYS A 82 -11.47 0.74 -3.58
N THR A 83 -11.56 0.01 -4.69
CA THR A 83 -11.66 -1.46 -4.67
C THR A 83 -10.43 -2.09 -4.02
N SER A 84 -9.22 -1.59 -4.31
CA SER A 84 -7.99 -2.05 -3.66
C SER A 84 -8.03 -1.87 -2.14
N LEU A 85 -8.54 -0.74 -1.64
CA LEU A 85 -8.72 -0.51 -0.19
C LEU A 85 -9.74 -1.46 0.44
N LEU A 86 -10.85 -1.72 -0.25
CA LEU A 86 -11.90 -2.62 0.27
C LEU A 86 -11.37 -4.04 0.42
N GLN A 87 -10.64 -4.55 -0.56
CA GLN A 87 -10.04 -5.88 -0.49
C GLN A 87 -9.05 -6.02 0.68
N TRP A 88 -8.27 -4.97 0.95
CA TRP A 88 -7.37 -4.93 2.10
C TRP A 88 -8.08 -4.88 3.45
N ASN A 89 -9.14 -4.08 3.57
CA ASN A 89 -9.93 -4.03 4.81
C ASN A 89 -10.63 -5.36 5.10
N THR A 90 -11.09 -6.08 4.07
CA THR A 90 -11.68 -7.40 4.24
C THR A 90 -10.65 -8.42 4.74
N PHE A 91 -9.42 -8.38 4.22
CA PHE A 91 -8.34 -9.26 4.69
C PHE A 91 -8.03 -9.05 6.18
N GLN A 92 -8.04 -7.81 6.67
CA GLN A 92 -7.83 -7.48 8.09
C GLN A 92 -8.92 -7.96 9.05
N LEU A 93 -10.18 -8.04 8.59
CA LEU A 93 -11.29 -8.50 9.42
C LEU A 93 -11.35 -10.03 9.54
N MET A 94 -10.63 -10.74 8.68
CA MET A 94 -10.59 -12.20 8.61
C MET A 94 -9.33 -12.81 9.26
N SER A 95 -8.44 -11.97 9.80
CA SER A 95 -7.17 -12.32 10.48
C SER A 95 -7.16 -11.84 11.92
#